data_AF-A0A974CWE2-F1
#
_entry.id   AF-A0A974CWE2-F1
#
_cell.length_a   1.000
_cell.length_b   1.000
_cell.length_c   1.000
_cell.angle_alpha   90.00
_cell.angle_beta   90.00
_cell.angle_gamma   90.00
#
_symmetry.space_group_name_H-M   'P 1'
#
loop_
_entity.id
_entity.type
_entity.pdbx_description
1 polymer ?
#
loop_
_entity_poly.entity_id
_entity_poly.type
_entity_poly.pdbx_seq_one_letter_code
_entity_poly.pdbx_strand_id
1 'polypeptide(L)'
;GSSRSSSPKHQWKTILWSCKDTFRVQLGRLLVHLLSPSQPLEVRKQALDIVQEPKHQEILRDCLSPGLQHGPKLALYLYELMHDHKEELTKEEQVAGGLFINALKLTGYRCIPPSAPPKPDLIKAIREEQKKYENEENENRVAWRKTISNNQQ
;
A
#
# COMPACT_ATOMS: atom_id res chain seq x y z
N GLY A 1 -35.91 0.84 30.65
CA GLY A 1 -34.61 1.36 30.19
C GLY A 1 -34.76 1.76 28.74
N SER A 2 -34.68 3.06 28.45
CA SER A 2 -34.94 3.59 27.11
C SER A 2 -33.81 3.22 26.15
N SER A 3 -34.15 2.40 25.15
CA SER A 3 -33.30 2.11 24.01
C SER A 3 -33.09 3.40 23.22
N ARG A 4 -31.86 3.91 23.24
CA ARG A 4 -31.40 4.96 22.33
C ARG A 4 -31.33 4.36 20.92
N SER A 5 -32.45 4.30 20.21
CA SER A 5 -32.48 3.99 18.79
C SER A 5 -31.79 5.13 18.05
N SER A 6 -30.56 4.88 17.59
CA SER A 6 -29.86 5.80 16.71
C SER A 6 -30.73 6.06 15.48
N SER A 7 -31.01 7.34 15.18
CA SER A 7 -31.87 7.68 14.04
C SER A 7 -31.34 7.03 12.75
N PRO A 8 -32.19 6.66 11.78
CA PRO A 8 -31.76 6.04 10.53
C PRO A 8 -30.61 6.79 9.82
N LYS A 9 -30.61 8.13 9.89
CA LYS A 9 -29.52 8.98 9.35
C LYS A 9 -28.16 8.72 10.02
N HIS A 10 -28.15 8.48 11.33
CA HIS A 10 -26.92 8.14 12.05
C HIS A 10 -26.41 6.75 11.66
N GLN A 11 -27.30 5.77 11.48
CA GLN A 11 -26.91 4.43 11.04
C GLN A 11 -26.31 4.44 9.63
N TRP A 12 -26.93 5.16 8.68
CA TRP A 12 -26.37 5.34 7.34
C TRP A 12 -25.00 6.00 7.36
N LYS A 13 -24.82 7.03 8.19
CA LYS A 13 -23.50 7.68 8.36
C LYS A 13 -22.45 6.71 8.89
N THR A 14 -22.81 5.85 9.85
CA THR A 14 -21.91 4.81 10.37
C THR A 14 -21.54 3.79 9.29
N ILE A 15 -22.52 3.29 8.54
CA ILE A 15 -22.28 2.32 7.45
C ILE A 15 -21.33 2.90 6.40
N LEU A 16 -21.58 4.13 5.93
CA LEU A 16 -20.72 4.81 4.96
C LEU A 16 -19.28 4.97 5.48
N TRP A 17 -19.12 5.30 6.76
CA TRP A 17 -17.81 5.37 7.40
C TRP A 17 -17.09 4.01 7.42
N SER A 18 -17.79 2.94 7.79
CA SER A 18 -17.23 1.58 7.80
C SER A 18 -16.85 1.09 6.40
N CYS A 19 -17.67 1.37 5.38
CA CYS A 19 -17.35 1.06 3.99
C CYS A 19 -16.10 1.81 3.53
N LYS A 20 -16.01 3.10 3.85
CA LYS A 20 -14.83 3.92 3.55
C LYS A 20 -13.59 3.30 4.20
N ASP A 21 -13.65 3.00 5.50
CA ASP A 21 -12.50 2.44 6.24
C ASP A 21 -12.06 1.09 5.67
N THR A 22 -13.02 0.20 5.37
CA THR A 22 -12.74 -1.10 4.75
C THR A 22 -12.04 -0.92 3.40
N PHE A 23 -12.57 -0.05 2.54
CA PHE A 23 -11.97 0.23 1.23
C PHE A 23 -10.54 0.76 1.38
N ARG A 24 -10.31 1.71 2.30
CA ARG A 24 -8.97 2.26 2.57
C ARG A 24 -7.98 1.15 2.97
N VAL A 25 -8.38 0.26 3.88
CA VAL A 25 -7.54 -0.86 4.34
C VAL A 25 -7.25 -1.84 3.20
N GLN A 26 -8.26 -2.23 2.42
CA GLN A 26 -8.06 -3.19 1.33
C GLN A 26 -7.23 -2.60 0.19
N LEU A 27 -7.44 -1.33 -0.17
CA LEU A 27 -6.64 -0.68 -1.21
C LEU A 27 -5.17 -0.59 -0.80
N GLY A 28 -4.88 -0.21 0.44
CA GLY A 28 -3.50 -0.16 0.92
C GLY A 28 -2.82 -1.54 0.93
N ARG A 29 -3.55 -2.60 1.29
CA ARG A 29 -3.04 -3.99 1.19
C ARG A 29 -2.75 -4.39 -0.25
N LEU A 30 -3.65 -4.06 -1.17
CA LEU A 30 -3.48 -4.34 -2.59
C LEU A 30 -2.25 -3.62 -3.15
N LEU A 31 -2.08 -2.33 -2.86
CA LEU A 31 -0.94 -1.55 -3.33
C LEU A 31 0.40 -2.11 -2.83
N VAL A 32 0.45 -2.54 -1.58
CA VAL A 32 1.64 -3.19 -0.99
C VAL A 32 1.94 -4.50 -1.71
N HIS A 33 0.92 -5.31 -1.98
CA HIS A 33 1.09 -6.56 -2.71
C HIS A 33 1.58 -6.32 -4.14
N LEU A 34 0.98 -5.38 -4.88
CA LEU A 34 1.32 -5.08 -6.27
C LEU A 34 2.72 -4.47 -6.43
N LEU A 35 3.15 -3.63 -5.49
CA LEU A 35 4.46 -2.97 -5.54
C LEU A 35 5.58 -3.76 -4.86
N SER A 36 5.25 -4.91 -4.25
CA SER A 36 6.24 -5.78 -3.60
C SER A 36 7.36 -6.19 -4.56
N PRO A 37 8.63 -6.23 -4.11
CA PRO A 37 9.75 -6.76 -4.90
C PRO A 37 9.57 -8.21 -5.35
N SER A 38 8.71 -8.98 -4.67
CA SER A 38 8.38 -10.36 -5.07
C SER A 38 7.47 -10.42 -6.30
N GLN A 39 6.91 -9.29 -6.75
CA GLN A 39 6.10 -9.21 -7.97
C GLN A 39 6.98 -9.01 -9.22
N PRO A 40 6.53 -9.49 -10.38
CA PRO A 40 7.16 -9.14 -11.66
C PRO A 40 7.17 -7.62 -11.87
N LEU A 41 8.26 -7.08 -12.40
CA LEU A 41 8.43 -5.64 -12.63
C LEU A 41 7.24 -5.02 -13.40
N GLU A 42 6.71 -5.72 -14.40
CA GLU A 42 5.56 -5.26 -15.20
C GLU A 42 4.29 -5.05 -14.36
N VAL A 43 4.06 -5.88 -13.34
CA VAL A 43 2.94 -5.68 -12.39
C VAL A 43 3.19 -4.45 -11.53
N ARG A 44 4.44 -4.25 -11.10
CA ARG A 44 4.84 -3.09 -10.29
C ARG A 44 4.70 -1.78 -11.07
N LYS A 45 5.01 -1.79 -12.38
CA LYS A 45 4.80 -0.67 -13.30
C LYS A 45 3.33 -0.32 -13.46
N GLN A 46 2.47 -1.30 -13.72
CA GLN A 46 1.02 -1.10 -13.82
C GLN A 46 0.41 -0.51 -12.54
N ALA A 47 0.97 -0.84 -11.37
CA ALA A 47 0.52 -0.25 -10.11
C ALA A 47 0.75 1.27 -10.01
N LEU A 48 1.66 1.84 -10.82
CA LEU A 48 1.90 3.28 -10.89
C LEU A 48 0.79 4.02 -11.66
N ASP A 49 0.01 3.34 -12.50
CA ASP A 49 -1.09 3.97 -13.24
C ASP A 49 -2.18 4.50 -12.31
N ILE A 50 -2.30 3.94 -11.10
CA ILE A 50 -3.30 4.36 -10.12
C ILE A 50 -3.18 5.83 -9.73
N VAL A 51 -1.98 6.43 -9.83
CA VAL A 51 -1.72 7.83 -9.44
C VAL A 51 -1.71 8.81 -10.60
N GLN A 52 -1.76 8.32 -11.84
CA GLN A 52 -1.75 9.16 -13.03
C GLN A 52 -3.09 9.88 -13.25
N GLU A 53 -4.19 9.28 -12.81
CA GLU A 53 -5.51 9.88 -12.92
C GLU A 53 -5.73 10.94 -11.83
N PRO A 54 -5.98 12.22 -12.18
CA PRO A 54 -6.11 13.31 -11.21
C PRO A 54 -7.20 13.06 -10.17
N LYS A 55 -8.31 12.44 -10.59
CA LYS A 55 -9.42 12.04 -9.70
C LYS A 55 -8.99 10.99 -8.68
N HIS A 56 -8.01 10.16 -9.02
CA HIS A 56 -7.50 9.13 -8.11
C HIS A 56 -6.58 9.71 -7.04
N GLN A 57 -5.97 10.89 -7.23
CA GLN A 57 -5.08 11.46 -6.21
C GLN A 57 -5.81 11.83 -4.91
N GLU A 58 -7.05 12.31 -4.97
CA GLU A 58 -7.86 12.58 -3.79
C GLU A 58 -8.24 11.27 -3.07
N ILE A 59 -8.70 10.28 -3.84
CA ILE A 59 -9.02 8.95 -3.33
C ILE A 59 -7.79 8.32 -2.68
N LEU A 60 -6.63 8.45 -3.33
CA LEU A 60 -5.36 7.90 -2.85
C LEU A 60 -4.91 8.61 -1.58
N ARG A 61 -4.97 9.95 -1.49
CA ARG A 61 -4.68 10.67 -0.24
C ARG A 61 -5.57 10.23 0.90
N ASP A 62 -6.85 10.05 0.62
CA ASP A 62 -7.80 9.54 1.60
C ASP A 62 -7.44 8.12 2.05
N CYS A 63 -7.07 7.23 1.12
CA CYS A 63 -6.74 5.84 1.42
C CYS A 63 -5.37 5.65 2.05
N LEU A 64 -4.43 6.52 1.74
CA LEU A 64 -3.10 6.55 2.31
C LEU A 64 -3.03 7.41 3.58
N SER A 65 -4.16 7.81 4.17
CA SER A 65 -4.19 8.65 5.38
C SER A 65 -3.41 8.04 6.56
N PRO A 66 -2.97 8.85 7.54
CA PRO A 66 -2.29 8.36 8.73
C PRO A 66 -3.05 7.20 9.39
N GLY A 67 -2.38 6.07 9.61
CA GLY A 67 -3.00 4.84 10.14
C GLY A 67 -3.15 3.71 9.13
N LEU A 68 -2.76 3.92 7.86
CA LEU A 68 -2.53 2.82 6.94
C LEU A 68 -1.44 1.91 7.52
N GLN A 69 -1.85 0.71 7.96
CA GLN A 69 -0.99 -0.27 8.63
C GLN A 69 0.26 -0.62 7.80
N HIS A 70 0.19 -0.46 6.49
CA HIS A 70 1.25 -0.82 5.56
C HIS A 70 1.89 0.37 4.83
N GLY A 71 1.60 1.61 5.25
CA GLY A 71 2.16 2.82 4.64
C GLY A 71 3.69 2.90 4.66
N PRO A 72 4.40 2.53 5.75
CA PRO A 72 5.86 2.50 5.75
C PRO A 72 6.43 1.50 4.73
N LYS A 73 5.79 0.34 4.60
CA LYS A 73 6.18 -0.71 3.64
C LYS A 73 6.02 -0.25 2.20
N LEU A 74 4.88 0.38 1.89
CA LEU A 74 4.62 0.96 0.58
C LEU A 74 5.67 2.03 0.20
N ALA A 75 6.07 2.88 1.16
CA ALA A 75 7.12 3.87 0.95
C ALA A 75 8.49 3.23 0.64
N LEU A 76 8.82 2.10 1.28
CA LEU A 76 10.07 1.38 1.02
C LEU A 76 10.08 0.73 -0.37
N TYR A 77 8.96 0.12 -0.78
CA TYR A 77 8.85 -0.54 -2.09
C TYR A 77 8.88 0.46 -3.24
N LEU A 78 8.24 1.62 -3.08
CA LEU A 78 8.33 2.70 -4.05
C LEU A 78 9.74 3.28 -4.13
N TYR A 79 10.43 3.44 -3.00
CA TYR A 79 11.82 3.89 -3.02
C TYR A 79 12.72 2.91 -3.78
N GLU A 80 12.61 1.61 -3.48
CA GLU A 80 13.41 0.59 -4.15
C GLU A 80 13.07 0.49 -5.65
N LEU A 81 11.79 0.47 -6.04
CA LEU A 81 11.40 0.51 -7.47
C LEU A 81 11.98 1.73 -8.20
N MET A 82 11.90 2.90 -7.58
CA MET A 82 12.36 4.16 -8.18
C MET A 82 13.89 4.31 -8.19
N HIS A 83 14.61 3.48 -7.44
CA HIS A 83 16.06 3.53 -7.31
C HIS A 83 16.73 2.37 -8.06
N ASP A 84 16.37 1.13 -7.74
CA ASP A 84 17.01 -0.08 -8.23
C ASP A 84 16.57 -0.41 -9.67
N HIS A 85 15.33 -0.06 -10.05
CA HIS A 85 14.77 -0.31 -11.38
C HIS A 85 14.62 0.96 -12.23
N LYS A 86 15.24 2.07 -11.83
CA LYS A 86 15.04 3.39 -12.45
C LYS A 86 15.24 3.38 -13.97
N GLU A 87 16.28 2.69 -14.45
CA GLU A 87 16.63 2.63 -15.88
C GLU A 87 15.65 1.75 -16.70
N GLU A 88 14.86 0.91 -16.02
CA GLU A 88 13.84 0.05 -16.62
C GLU A 88 12.45 0.70 -16.63
N LEU A 89 12.32 1.88 -16.00
CA LEU A 89 11.11 2.71 -15.97
C LEU A 89 11.16 3.78 -17.06
N THR A 90 10.06 3.92 -17.78
CA THR A 90 9.78 5.04 -18.68
C THR A 90 9.74 6.37 -17.92
N LYS A 91 9.81 7.50 -18.64
CA LYS A 91 9.76 8.82 -18.01
C LYS A 91 8.41 9.04 -17.31
N GLU A 92 7.35 8.56 -17.93
CA GLU A 92 5.98 8.61 -17.43
C GLU A 92 5.84 7.82 -16.13
N GLU A 93 6.39 6.60 -16.09
CA GLU A 93 6.42 5.78 -14.87
C GLU A 93 7.27 6.41 -13.76
N GLN A 94 8.41 7.01 -14.09
CA GLN A 94 9.23 7.73 -13.11
C GLN A 94 8.48 8.93 -12.51
N VAL A 95 7.75 9.68 -13.35
CA VAL A 95 6.88 10.77 -12.90
C VAL A 95 5.76 10.23 -12.00
N ALA A 96 5.10 9.16 -12.40
CA ALA A 96 4.04 8.52 -11.61
C ALA A 96 4.55 8.03 -10.26
N GLY A 97 5.69 7.34 -10.20
CA GLY A 97 6.31 6.92 -8.94
C GLY A 97 6.67 8.10 -8.03
N GLY A 98 7.15 9.21 -8.61
CA GLY A 98 7.37 10.46 -7.89
C GLY A 98 6.08 11.07 -7.30
N LEU A 99 4.99 11.08 -8.08
CA LEU A 99 3.66 11.51 -7.62
C LEU A 99 3.14 10.63 -6.48
N PHE A 100 3.36 9.31 -6.56
CA PHE A 100 2.98 8.37 -5.52
C PHE A 100 3.74 8.65 -4.22
N ILE A 101 5.06 8.79 -4.29
CA ILE A 101 5.89 9.13 -3.12
C ILE A 101 5.44 10.46 -2.51
N ASN A 102 5.10 11.46 -3.32
CA ASN A 102 4.58 12.73 -2.81
C ASN A 102 3.20 12.57 -2.15
N ALA A 103 2.32 11.76 -2.70
CA ALA A 103 1.02 11.48 -2.09
C ALA A 103 1.19 10.85 -0.69
N LEU A 104 2.12 9.90 -0.53
CA LEU A 104 2.46 9.31 0.78
C LEU A 104 3.03 10.34 1.77
N LYS A 105 3.90 11.24 1.30
CA LYS A 105 4.44 12.32 2.15
C LYS A 105 3.33 13.25 2.63
N LEU A 106 2.43 13.64 1.74
CA LEU A 106 1.30 14.52 2.06
C LEU A 106 0.33 13.88 3.07
N THR A 107 0.29 12.55 3.14
CA THR A 107 -0.48 11.82 4.15
C THR A 107 0.29 11.51 5.43
N GLY A 108 1.49 12.06 5.61
CA GLY A 108 2.25 11.99 6.85
C GLY A 108 3.26 10.84 6.95
N TYR A 109 3.47 10.06 5.88
CA TYR A 109 4.50 9.02 5.86
C TYR A 109 5.88 9.60 5.57
N ARG A 110 6.89 9.12 6.30
CA ARG A 110 8.29 9.43 6.01
C ARG A 110 8.72 8.63 4.78
N CYS A 111 8.99 9.33 3.68
CA CYS A 111 9.48 8.73 2.44
C CYS A 111 10.91 9.18 2.14
N ILE A 112 11.71 8.26 1.60
CA ILE A 112 13.08 8.55 1.15
C ILE A 112 13.00 9.17 -0.25
N PRO A 113 13.71 10.28 -0.53
CA PRO A 113 13.79 10.82 -1.88
C PRO A 113 14.44 9.80 -2.83
N PRO A 114 13.89 9.58 -4.05
CA PRO A 114 14.53 8.73 -5.06
C PRO A 114 15.96 9.14 -5.44
N SER A 115 16.29 10.42 -5.25
CA SER A 115 17.62 11.00 -5.51
C SER A 115 18.59 10.87 -4.35
N ALA A 116 18.18 10.35 -3.19
CA ALA A 116 19.05 10.23 -2.04
C ALA A 116 20.07 9.09 -2.28
N PRO A 117 21.37 9.29 -1.97
CA PRO A 117 22.34 8.22 -2.10
C PRO A 117 21.94 7.06 -1.18
N PRO A 118 21.98 5.81 -1.66
CA PRO A 118 21.60 4.67 -0.87
C PRO A 118 22.64 4.47 0.24
N LYS A 119 22.25 4.79 1.49
CA LYS A 119 23.08 4.47 2.65
C LYS A 119 23.03 2.95 2.85
N PRO A 120 24.17 2.26 3.06
CA PRO A 120 24.21 0.81 3.23
C PRO A 120 23.25 0.30 4.31
N ASP A 121 23.14 1.03 5.41
CA ASP A 121 22.23 0.71 6.53
C ASP A 121 20.75 0.83 6.13
N LEU A 122 20.43 1.75 5.23
CA LEU A 122 19.06 1.94 4.72
C LEU A 122 18.69 0.81 3.76
N ILE A 123 19.60 0.41 2.87
CA ILE A 123 19.41 -0.76 2.00
C ILE A 123 19.23 -2.02 2.84
N LYS A 124 20.06 -2.18 3.88
CA LYS A 124 19.95 -3.32 4.80
C LYS A 124 18.59 -3.34 5.50
N ALA A 125 18.13 -2.21 6.04
CA ALA A 125 16.81 -2.11 6.65
C ALA A 125 15.67 -2.40 5.67
N ILE A 126 15.78 -1.93 4.41
CA ILE A 126 14.84 -2.25 3.34
C ILE A 126 14.80 -3.76 3.09
N ARG A 127 15.95 -4.41 2.94
CA ARG A 127 16.06 -5.85 2.69
C ARG A 127 15.57 -6.69 3.87
N GLU A 128 15.85 -6.27 5.10
CA GLU A 128 15.39 -6.95 6.31
C GLU A 128 13.87 -6.86 6.45
N GLU A 129 13.28 -5.69 6.20
CA GLU A 129 11.82 -5.52 6.23
C GLU A 129 11.12 -6.23 5.07
N GLN A 130 11.75 -6.27 3.89
CA GLN A 130 11.32 -7.10 2.75
C GLN A 130 11.27 -8.57 3.14
N LYS A 131 12.38 -9.11 3.67
CA LYS A 131 12.48 -10.51 4.08
C LYS A 131 11.48 -10.87 5.18
N LYS A 132 11.29 -9.99 6.16
CA LYS A 132 10.29 -10.17 7.22
C LYS A 132 8.88 -10.26 6.63
N TYR A 133 8.55 -9.41 5.67
CA TYR A 133 7.24 -9.45 5.03
C TYR A 133 7.03 -10.69 4.18
N GLU A 134 8.01 -11.08 3.37
CA GLU A 134 7.93 -12.30 2.56
C GLU A 134 7.67 -13.53 3.44
N ASN A 135 8.30 -13.56 4.62
CA ASN A 135 8.05 -14.60 5.61
C ASN A 135 6.60 -14.55 6.14
N GLU A 136 6.12 -13.38 6.59
CA GLU A 136 4.74 -13.20 7.07
C GLU A 136 3.69 -13.54 6.00
N GLU A 137 3.90 -13.13 4.75
CA GLU A 137 3.00 -13.44 3.63
C GLU A 137 3.01 -14.94 3.32
N ASN A 138 4.18 -15.58 3.32
CA ASN A 138 4.30 -17.01 3.11
C ASN A 138 3.60 -17.82 4.22
N GLU A 139 3.78 -17.43 5.48
CA GLU A 139 3.11 -18.02 6.64
C GLU A 139 1.58 -17.88 6.52
N ASN A 140 1.11 -16.67 6.21
CA ASN A 140 -0.32 -16.39 6.01
C ASN A 140 -0.90 -17.22 4.85
N ARG A 141 -0.17 -17.35 3.74
CA ARG A 141 -0.58 -18.17 2.59
C ARG A 141 -0.65 -19.66 2.95
N VAL A 142 0.29 -20.16 3.75
CA VAL A 142 0.26 -21.55 4.23
C VAL A 142 -0.91 -21.77 5.17
N ALA A 143 -1.16 -20.85 6.10
CA ALA A 143 -2.29 -20.91 7.01
C ALA A 143 -3.64 -20.91 6.26
N TRP A 144 -3.81 -20.00 5.29
CA TRP A 144 -5.01 -19.93 4.46
C TRP A 144 -5.26 -21.21 3.66
N ARG A 145 -4.22 -21.80 3.06
CA ARG A 145 -4.33 -23.09 2.35
C ARG A 145 -4.83 -24.20 3.28
N LYS A 146 -4.30 -24.27 4.51
CA LYS A 146 -4.79 -25.24 5.53
C LYS A 146 -6.26 -25.01 5.87
N THR A 147 -6.68 -23.75 6.05
CA THR A 147 -8.08 -23.42 6.33
C THR A 147 -9.00 -23.86 5.20
N ILE A 148 -8.62 -23.65 3.93
CA ILE A 148 -9.42 -24.10 2.79
C ILE A 148 -9.51 -25.63 2.72
N SER A 149 -8.40 -26.34 2.89
CA SER A 149 -8.40 -27.81 2.86
C SER A 149 -9.29 -28.41 3.97
N ASN A 150 -9.27 -27.82 5.17
CA ASN A 150 -10.12 -28.28 6.28
C ASN A 150 -11.61 -28.00 6.03
N ASN A 151 -11.97 -26.94 5.31
CA ASN A 151 -13.37 -26.62 4.99
C ASN A 151 -13.94 -27.48 3.84
N GLN A 152 -13.11 -28.28 3.17
CA GLN A 152 -13.50 -29.18 2.08
C GLN A 152 -13.62 -30.65 2.53
N GLN A 153 -13.31 -30.96 3.80
CA GLN A 153 -13.52 -32.27 4.44
C GLN A 153 -14.84 -32.29 5.21
#